data_AF-C7XUS0-F1
#
_entry.id   AF-C7XUS0-F1
#
_cell.length_a   1.000
_cell.length_b   1.000
_cell.length_c   1.000
_cell.angle_alpha   90.00
_cell.angle_beta   90.00
_cell.angle_gamma   90.00
#
_symmetry.space_group_name_H-M   'P 1'
#
loop_
_entity.id
_entity.type
_entity.pdbx_description
1 polymer ?
#
loop_
_entity_poly.entity_id
_entity_poly.type
_entity_poly.pdbx_seq_one_letter_code
_entity_poly.pdbx_strand_id
1 'polypeptide(L)' 'MFDFCKYMFELNCPIEGYVGLSITADQYKQITGKDYVPAA' A
#
# COMPACT_ATOMS: atom_id res chain seq x y z
N MET A 1 1.36 11.20 0.70
CA MET A 1 1.95 9.89 0.34
C MET A 1 0.91 8.84 -0.04
N PHE A 2 -0.35 8.95 0.42
CA PHE A 2 -1.44 8.05 0.02
C PHE A 2 -1.70 8.05 -1.50
N ASP A 3 -1.92 9.22 -2.13
CA ASP A 3 -2.13 9.31 -3.58
C ASP A 3 -0.94 8.80 -4.40
N PHE A 4 0.29 8.93 -3.89
CA PHE A 4 1.48 8.37 -4.51
C PHE A 4 1.47 6.83 -4.50
N CYS A 5 1.13 6.22 -3.37
CA CYS A 5 0.98 4.76 -3.27
C CYS A 5 -0.18 4.26 -4.14
N LYS A 6 -1.27 5.03 -4.24
CA LYS A 6 -2.38 4.72 -5.14
C LYS A 6 -1.94 4.72 -6.61
N TYR A 7 -1.21 5.74 -7.04
CA TYR A 7 -0.67 5.81 -8.40
C TYR A 7 0.33 4.68 -8.69
N MET A 8 1.23 4.37 -7.75
CA MET A 8 2.14 3.22 -7.86
C MET A 8 1.38 1.90 -8.01
N PHE A 9 0.32 1.70 -7.24
CA PHE A 9 -0.52 0.51 -7.34
C PHE A 9 -1.25 0.43 -8.70
N GLU A 10 -1.76 1.56 -9.22
CA GLU A 10 -2.32 1.63 -10.58
C GLU A 10 -1.31 1.29 -11.67
N LEU A 11 -0.02 1.55 -11.43
CA LEU A 11 1.10 1.14 -12.27
C LEU A 11 1.57 -0.32 -12.04
N ASN A 12 0.82 -1.12 -11.27
CA ASN A 12 1.18 -2.48 -10.85
C ASN A 12 2.50 -2.56 -10.04
N CYS A 13 2.94 -1.47 -9.42
CA CYS A 13 4.07 -1.51 -8.49
C CYS A 13 3.62 -2.02 -7.11
N PRO A 14 4.44 -2.86 -6.46
CA PRO A 14 4.16 -3.33 -5.11
C PRO A 14 4.29 -2.17 -4.13
N ILE A 15 3.27 -1.98 -3.28
CA ILE A 15 3.25 -0.92 -2.27
C ILE A 15 3.35 -1.42 -0.83
N GLU A 16 3.57 -2.72 -0.65
CA GLU A 16 3.70 -3.38 0.66
C GLU A 16 4.85 -2.82 1.50
N GLY A 17 5.95 -2.42 0.86
CA GLY A 17 7.10 -1.81 1.53
C GLY A 17 6.84 -0.38 2.02
N TYR A 18 5.78 0.28 1.57
CA TYR A 18 5.39 1.60 2.06
C TYR A 18 4.50 1.53 3.29
N VAL A 19 4.00 0.34 3.65
CA VAL A 19 3.16 0.16 4.83
C VAL A 19 4.04 0.25 6.09
N GLY A 20 3.66 1.15 7.00
CA GLY A 20 4.44 1.48 8.20
C GLY A 20 5.52 2.56 7.99
N LEU A 21 5.81 2.93 6.74
CA LEU A 21 6.73 4.04 6.41
C LEU A 21 5.98 5.28 5.90
N SER A 22 5.03 5.07 4.99
CA SER A 22 4.37 6.13 4.22
C SER A 22 2.84 6.01 4.20
N ILE A 23 2.33 4.80 4.35
CA ILE A 23 0.90 4.50 4.49
C ILE A 23 0.66 3.53 5.65
N THR A 24 -0.55 3.52 6.20
CA THR A 24 -0.96 2.52 7.20
C THR A 24 -1.51 1.25 6.56
N ALA A 25 -1.68 0.18 7.34
CA ALA A 25 -2.31 -1.05 6.86
C ALA A 25 -3.76 -0.81 6.39
N ASP A 26 -4.52 0.06 7.07
CA ASP A 26 -5.85 0.47 6.62
C ASP A 26 -5.82 1.19 5.27
N GLN A 27 -4.84 2.08 5.08
CA GLN A 27 -4.66 2.79 3.82
C GLN A 27 -4.24 1.84 2.69
N TYR A 28 -3.36 0.89 2.98
CA TYR A 28 -3.03 -0.18 2.03
C TYR A 28 -4.27 -0.97 1.62
N LYS A 29 -5.15 -1.30 2.57
CA LYS A 29 -6.43 -1.98 2.29
C LYS A 29 -7.37 -1.11 1.45
N GLN A 30 -7.41 0.19 1.67
CA GLN A 30 -8.19 1.12 0.85
C GLN A 30 -7.69 1.20 -0.60
N ILE A 31 -6.37 1.09 -0.83
CA ILE A 31 -5.78 1.15 -2.17
C ILE A 31 -5.92 -0.18 -2.90
N THR A 32 -5.57 -1.27 -2.23
CA THR A 32 -5.42 -2.60 -2.87
C THR A 32 -6.67 -3.48 -2.75
N GLY A 33 -7.57 -3.16 -1.82
CA GLY A 33 -8.67 -4.02 -1.41
C GLY A 33 -8.25 -5.25 -0.60
N LYS A 34 -6.95 -5.39 -0.28
CA LYS A 34 -6.38 -6.55 0.42
C LYS A 34 -5.88 -6.15 1.80
N ASP A 35 -6.00 -7.07 2.75
CA ASP A 35 -5.36 -6.91 4.05
C ASP A 35 -3.83 -6.94 3.87
N TYR A 36 -3.15 -6.01 4.54
CA TYR A 36 -1.70 -6.00 4.54
C TYR A 36 -1.18 -7.17 5.36
N VAL A 37 -0.38 -8.03 4.73
CA VAL A 37 0.33 -9.13 5.39
C VAL A 37 1.81 -8.80 5.32
N PRO A 38 2.45 -8.44 6.45
CA PRO A 38 3.89 -8.28 6.45
C PRO A 38 4.54 -9.62 6.09
N ALA A 39 5.44 -9.60 5.11
CA ALA A 39 6.30 -10.75 4.85
C ALA A 39 7.14 -10.98 6.11
N ALA A 40 6.90 -12.12 6.78
CA ALA A 40 7.59 -12.53 7.99
C ALA A 40 9.09 -12.75 7.75
#